data_AF-A0A2V5I931-F1
#
_entry.id   AF-A0A2V5I931-F1
#
_cell.length_a   1.000
_cell.length_b   1.000
_cell.length_c   1.000
_cell.angle_alpha   90.00
_cell.angle_beta   90.00
_cell.angle_gamma   90.00
#
_symmetry.space_group_name_H-M   'P 1'
#
loop_
_entity.id
_entity.type
_entity.pdbx_description
1 polymer ?
#
loop_
_entity_poly.entity_id
_entity_poly.type
_entity_poly.pdbx_seq_one_letter_code
_entity_poly.pdbx_strand_id
1 'polypeptide(L)'
;MDTEPFSCSHPGCGRAYRRKEHLTRHLASHLQPSAAACPFCDKSFSRNDTLRHHVRHNHSDKTLNPSRTLRACDYCRSRRTRCDGNAPCTPCQQRAIQCSLRSHQVRQVVHEDPSATVKASEISVLPRDPPVPGQGPIDTRPYLEAYFSKFHPIWPFVHRATFYMVHEPPFLLQSITMIGLWVTGDAKSQQAAVELHERLSLSIYEQREKWQTPGPSPNHQPWPIATYQGILLNIIFALISAPPDPLDLQLTRKLPSLQSRLLLALIKTCRAQDMFSYSTMRAHFAQDTVLDVYIWLGIEEVKRFALALYKVCTMVRVDLHEPQDHPFDPNLLSLAELRFAMPERDGLWDVGSELAEWLEREHVSDHGERNREVDWISNAARVLRREGVGFGLA
;
A
#
# COMPACT_ATOMS: atom_id res chain seq x y z
N MET A 1 36.44 35.31 -18.55
CA MET A 1 36.76 34.75 -19.89
C MET A 1 35.45 34.48 -20.58
N ASP A 2 35.07 35.35 -21.51
CA ASP A 2 33.88 35.14 -22.33
C ASP A 2 34.13 33.98 -23.28
N THR A 3 33.31 32.94 -23.17
CA THR A 3 33.40 31.77 -24.06
C THR A 3 32.61 32.04 -25.33
N GLU A 4 33.31 32.09 -26.47
CA GLU A 4 32.68 32.25 -27.77
C GLU A 4 31.61 31.17 -28.01
N PRO A 5 30.43 31.54 -28.53
CA PRO A 5 29.34 30.59 -28.72
C PRO A 5 29.60 29.69 -29.94
N PHE A 6 29.28 28.40 -29.80
CA PHE A 6 29.42 27.39 -30.85
C PHE A 6 28.33 27.60 -31.92
N SER A 7 28.71 28.23 -33.03
CA SER A 7 27.84 28.56 -34.16
C SER A 7 27.62 27.41 -35.14
N CYS A 8 26.43 27.36 -35.77
CA CYS A 8 26.09 26.39 -36.79
C CYS A 8 26.76 26.71 -38.13
N SER A 9 27.38 25.70 -38.74
CA SER A 9 28.05 25.81 -40.05
C SER A 9 27.16 25.42 -41.23
N HIS A 10 25.87 25.19 -41.02
CA HIS A 10 24.96 24.80 -42.10
C HIS A 10 24.52 26.04 -42.90
N PRO A 11 24.53 26.01 -44.25
CA PRO A 11 24.15 27.15 -45.08
C PRO A 11 22.76 27.72 -44.70
N GLY A 12 22.68 29.02 -44.48
CA GLY A 12 21.44 29.70 -44.06
C GLY A 12 21.06 29.54 -42.58
N CYS A 13 21.85 28.86 -41.74
CA CYS A 13 21.51 28.66 -40.33
C CYS A 13 22.39 29.47 -39.35
N GLY A 14 21.93 30.65 -38.94
CA GLY A 14 22.64 31.53 -37.99
C GLY A 14 22.54 31.17 -36.50
N ARG A 15 22.28 29.90 -36.13
CA ARG A 15 22.07 29.50 -34.72
C ARG A 15 23.40 29.26 -34.00
N ALA A 16 23.57 29.85 -32.82
CA ALA A 16 24.74 29.66 -31.97
C ALA A 16 24.37 29.19 -30.56
N TYR A 17 25.24 28.39 -29.93
CA TYR A 17 24.97 27.71 -28.66
C TYR A 17 26.13 27.88 -27.67
N ARG A 18 25.83 28.14 -26.39
CA ARG A 18 26.85 28.23 -25.32
C ARG A 18 27.56 26.89 -25.01
N ARG A 19 27.10 25.76 -25.55
CA ARG A 19 27.63 24.42 -25.29
C ARG A 19 27.73 23.61 -26.59
N LYS A 20 28.89 22.99 -26.82
CA LYS A 20 29.19 22.15 -28.00
C LYS A 20 28.17 21.04 -28.22
N GLU A 21 27.73 20.37 -27.16
CA GLU A 21 26.70 19.31 -27.20
C GLU A 21 25.39 19.79 -27.86
N HIS A 22 24.96 21.02 -27.57
CA HIS A 22 23.72 21.56 -28.11
C HIS A 22 23.86 21.90 -29.60
N LEU A 23 25.03 22.37 -30.03
CA LEU A 23 25.36 22.50 -31.46
C LEU A 23 25.36 21.13 -32.15
N THR A 24 26.02 20.11 -31.58
CA THR A 24 26.05 18.75 -32.15
C THR A 24 24.65 18.17 -32.34
N ARG A 25 23.77 18.32 -31.34
CA ARG A 25 22.36 17.91 -31.43
C ARG A 25 21.57 18.71 -32.47
N HIS A 26 21.88 19.99 -32.65
CA HIS A 26 21.25 20.80 -33.69
C HIS A 26 21.72 20.41 -35.10
N LEU A 27 23.01 20.14 -35.31
CA LEU A 27 23.53 19.68 -36.60
C LEU A 27 22.86 18.39 -37.08
N ALA A 28 22.50 17.48 -36.16
CA ALA A 28 21.73 16.28 -36.49
C ALA A 28 20.34 16.58 -37.09
N SER A 29 19.73 17.74 -36.80
CA SER A 29 18.43 18.12 -37.38
C SER A 29 18.51 18.60 -38.83
N HIS A 30 19.71 18.88 -39.35
CA HIS A 30 19.93 19.21 -40.77
C HIS A 30 20.22 17.98 -41.65
N LEU A 31 20.47 16.81 -41.05
CA LEU A 31 21.14 15.70 -41.75
C LEU A 31 20.24 14.54 -42.22
N GLN A 32 19.04 14.32 -41.67
CA GLN A 32 18.01 13.37 -42.19
C GLN A 32 16.64 13.56 -41.48
N PRO A 33 15.52 13.05 -42.04
CA PRO A 33 14.16 13.52 -41.74
C PRO A 33 13.47 12.88 -40.52
N SER A 34 12.24 13.35 -40.22
CA SER A 34 11.42 13.03 -39.05
C SER A 34 11.28 11.53 -38.73
N ALA A 35 11.86 11.09 -37.61
CA ALA A 35 12.02 9.68 -37.26
C ALA A 35 10.97 9.12 -36.28
N ALA A 36 9.91 9.86 -35.94
CA ALA A 36 8.91 9.41 -34.98
C ALA A 36 7.49 9.93 -35.29
N ALA A 37 6.67 9.12 -35.96
CA ALA A 37 5.23 9.39 -36.13
C ALA A 37 4.44 9.01 -34.87
N CYS A 38 3.34 9.72 -34.59
CA CYS A 38 2.41 9.32 -33.55
C CYS A 38 1.54 8.14 -34.03
N PRO A 39 1.40 7.04 -33.27
CA PRO A 39 0.52 5.93 -33.65
C PRO A 39 -0.97 6.22 -33.40
N PHE A 40 -1.31 7.44 -32.94
CA PHE A 40 -2.66 7.84 -32.55
C PHE A 40 -3.18 9.08 -33.31
N CYS A 41 -2.35 9.72 -34.13
CA CYS A 41 -2.75 10.77 -35.09
C CYS A 41 -1.63 11.03 -36.13
N ASP A 42 -1.94 11.71 -37.22
CA ASP A 42 -1.02 11.88 -38.38
C ASP A 42 0.15 12.86 -38.15
N LYS A 43 0.50 13.16 -36.90
CA LYS A 43 1.60 14.09 -36.55
C LYS A 43 2.95 13.36 -36.48
N SER A 44 3.92 13.87 -37.23
CA SER A 44 5.32 13.39 -37.21
C SER A 44 6.23 14.34 -36.44
N PHE A 45 7.21 13.75 -35.73
CA PHE A 45 8.15 14.45 -34.88
C PHE A 45 9.59 14.13 -35.27
N SER A 46 10.47 15.13 -35.15
CA SER A 46 11.91 14.94 -35.41
C SER A 46 12.63 14.19 -34.28
N ARG A 47 12.01 14.03 -33.11
CA ARG A 47 12.63 13.41 -31.93
C ARG A 47 11.64 12.60 -31.10
N ASN A 48 12.14 11.58 -30.41
CA ASN A 48 11.33 10.68 -29.57
C ASN A 48 10.81 11.38 -28.29
N ASP A 49 11.59 12.31 -27.72
CA ASP A 49 11.17 13.08 -26.53
C ASP A 49 10.00 14.02 -26.83
N THR A 50 9.98 14.68 -27.99
CA THR A 50 8.86 15.53 -28.42
C THR A 50 7.61 14.70 -28.76
N LEU A 51 7.77 13.51 -29.36
CA LEU A 51 6.65 12.57 -29.54
C LEU A 51 6.05 12.12 -28.19
N ARG A 52 6.89 11.74 -27.20
CA ARG A 52 6.41 11.32 -25.87
C ARG A 52 5.67 12.44 -25.13
N HIS A 53 6.13 13.68 -25.27
CA HIS A 53 5.43 14.86 -24.73
C HIS A 53 4.08 15.06 -25.43
N HIS A 54 4.05 14.98 -26.76
CA HIS A 54 2.81 15.10 -27.52
C HIS A 54 1.76 14.05 -27.10
N VAL A 55 2.13 12.76 -27.00
CA VAL A 55 1.20 11.70 -26.59
C VAL A 55 0.67 11.96 -25.17
N ARG A 56 1.53 12.29 -24.20
CA ARG A 56 1.07 12.58 -22.83
C ARG A 56 0.03 13.69 -22.74
N HIS A 57 0.15 14.74 -23.56
CA HIS A 57 -0.78 15.89 -23.50
C HIS A 57 -1.98 15.82 -24.46
N ASN A 58 -1.90 15.05 -25.55
CA ASN A 58 -2.98 14.98 -26.57
C ASN A 58 -3.72 13.63 -26.56
N HIS A 59 -3.16 12.63 -25.90
CA HIS A 59 -3.68 11.27 -25.78
C HIS A 59 -3.45 10.79 -24.34
N SER A 60 -3.98 11.54 -23.36
CA SER A 60 -3.78 11.32 -21.91
C SER A 60 -4.17 9.92 -21.41
N ASP A 61 -5.01 9.20 -22.16
CA ASP A 61 -5.47 7.84 -21.90
C ASP A 61 -4.63 6.75 -22.62
N LYS A 62 -3.49 7.10 -23.23
CA LYS A 62 -2.65 6.16 -24.02
C LYS A 62 -1.16 6.36 -23.79
N THR A 63 -0.42 5.25 -23.62
CA THR A 63 1.04 5.27 -23.42
C THR A 63 1.80 4.70 -24.63
N LEU A 64 3.01 5.22 -24.88
CA LEU A 64 3.93 4.68 -25.89
C LEU A 64 4.85 3.62 -25.27
N ASN A 65 4.94 2.45 -25.89
CA ASN A 65 5.85 1.39 -25.50
C ASN A 65 7.33 1.88 -25.63
N PRO A 66 8.14 1.86 -24.55
CA PRO A 66 9.50 2.39 -24.60
C PRO A 66 10.42 1.54 -25.49
N SER A 67 10.91 2.15 -26.57
CA SER A 67 11.92 1.56 -27.46
C SER A 67 13.11 1.02 -26.66
N ARG A 68 13.41 -0.27 -26.87
CA ARG A 68 14.36 -1.07 -26.09
C ARG A 68 15.73 -0.41 -25.96
N THR A 69 16.07 0.06 -24.76
CA THR A 69 17.46 0.38 -24.42
C THR A 69 18.24 -0.93 -24.32
N LEU A 70 19.18 -1.19 -25.24
CA LEU A 70 20.00 -2.40 -25.22
C LEU A 70 20.75 -2.50 -23.87
N ARG A 71 20.46 -3.54 -23.10
CA ARG A 71 21.07 -3.76 -21.77
C ARG A 71 22.48 -4.34 -21.99
N ALA A 72 23.52 -3.53 -21.79
CA ALA A 72 24.90 -4.00 -21.78
C ALA A 72 25.10 -5.09 -20.71
N CYS A 73 25.86 -6.14 -21.04
CA CYS A 73 26.18 -7.22 -20.09
C CYS A 73 26.93 -6.69 -18.86
N ASP A 74 26.86 -7.40 -17.74
CA ASP A 74 27.38 -6.92 -16.45
C ASP A 74 28.91 -6.74 -16.48
N TYR A 75 29.62 -7.56 -17.27
CA TYR A 75 31.05 -7.39 -17.53
C TYR A 75 31.36 -6.08 -18.28
N CYS A 76 30.64 -5.77 -19.36
CA CYS A 76 30.84 -4.52 -20.10
C CYS A 76 30.39 -3.29 -19.28
N ARG A 77 29.29 -3.43 -18.53
CA ARG A 77 28.74 -2.41 -17.63
C ARG A 77 29.74 -2.04 -16.53
N SER A 78 30.26 -3.03 -15.79
CA SER A 78 31.23 -2.82 -14.70
C SER A 78 32.55 -2.23 -15.20
N ARG A 79 33.01 -2.61 -16.40
CA ARG A 79 34.21 -2.04 -17.04
C ARG A 79 33.95 -0.73 -17.80
N ARG A 80 32.71 -0.22 -17.85
CA ARG A 80 32.27 0.93 -18.68
C ARG A 80 32.69 0.82 -20.15
N THR A 81 32.79 -0.39 -20.69
CA THR A 81 33.15 -0.65 -22.09
C THR A 81 31.91 -0.85 -22.96
N ARG A 82 32.00 -0.49 -24.24
CA ARG A 82 30.87 -0.60 -25.19
C ARG A 82 30.49 -2.07 -25.38
N CYS A 83 29.23 -2.40 -25.11
CA CYS A 83 28.64 -3.70 -25.40
C CYS A 83 27.88 -3.62 -26.73
N ASP A 84 28.02 -4.64 -27.57
CA ASP A 84 27.33 -4.83 -28.84
C ASP A 84 25.93 -5.47 -28.68
N GLY A 85 25.63 -6.03 -27.50
CA GLY A 85 24.31 -6.60 -27.18
C GLY A 85 24.08 -8.03 -27.70
N ASN A 86 25.06 -8.61 -28.40
CA ASN A 86 25.02 -10.00 -28.85
C ASN A 86 25.28 -10.97 -27.68
N ALA A 87 24.81 -12.22 -27.82
CA ALA A 87 24.99 -13.28 -26.82
C ALA A 87 25.78 -14.47 -27.43
N PRO A 88 27.07 -14.67 -27.10
CA PRO A 88 27.92 -13.86 -26.24
C PRO A 88 28.29 -12.51 -26.89
N CYS A 89 28.69 -11.54 -26.07
CA CYS A 89 29.09 -10.22 -26.58
C CYS A 89 30.48 -10.32 -27.22
N THR A 90 30.76 -9.59 -28.31
CA THR A 90 32.07 -9.68 -28.99
C THR A 90 33.25 -9.40 -28.02
N PRO A 91 33.20 -8.36 -27.16
CA PRO A 91 34.23 -8.13 -26.13
C PRO A 91 34.38 -9.25 -25.08
N CYS A 92 33.31 -10.02 -24.85
CA CYS A 92 33.26 -11.12 -23.90
C CYS A 92 33.90 -12.38 -24.51
N GLN A 93 33.52 -12.68 -25.76
CA GLN A 93 33.99 -13.83 -26.52
C GLN A 93 35.49 -13.75 -26.80
N GLN A 94 36.00 -12.58 -27.23
CA GLN A 94 37.43 -12.35 -27.47
C GLN A 94 38.31 -12.56 -26.22
N ARG A 95 37.73 -12.43 -25.03
CA ARG A 95 38.44 -12.57 -23.75
C ARG A 95 38.18 -13.91 -23.06
N ALA A 96 37.41 -14.81 -23.68
CA ALA A 96 36.94 -16.06 -23.09
C ALA A 96 36.20 -15.88 -21.73
N ILE A 97 35.55 -14.74 -21.53
CA ILE A 97 34.80 -14.43 -20.30
C ILE A 97 33.31 -14.74 -20.50
N GLN A 98 32.69 -15.37 -19.50
CA GLN A 98 31.27 -15.71 -19.53
C GLN A 98 30.40 -14.45 -19.64
N CYS A 99 29.76 -14.27 -20.81
CA CYS A 99 28.85 -13.15 -21.04
C CYS A 99 27.50 -13.38 -20.34
N SER A 100 27.06 -12.46 -19.47
CA SER A 100 25.73 -12.52 -18.85
C SER A 100 24.55 -12.24 -19.80
N LEU A 101 24.79 -12.10 -21.11
CA LEU A 101 23.74 -12.16 -22.13
C LEU A 101 23.41 -13.60 -22.55
N ARG A 102 24.30 -14.59 -22.32
CA ARG A 102 24.01 -16.00 -22.63
C ARG A 102 22.91 -16.60 -21.73
N SER A 103 22.73 -16.09 -20.51
CA SER A 103 21.64 -16.50 -19.60
C SER A 103 20.25 -15.98 -20.00
N HIS A 104 20.14 -15.18 -21.07
CA HIS A 104 18.87 -14.61 -21.53
C HIS A 104 18.30 -15.26 -22.82
N GLN A 105 18.90 -16.35 -23.33
CA GLN A 105 18.43 -17.06 -24.53
C GLN A 105 18.20 -18.57 -24.35
N VAL A 106 17.52 -18.96 -23.26
CA VAL A 106 16.57 -20.09 -23.32
C VAL A 106 15.26 -19.69 -22.63
N ARG A 107 14.40 -19.03 -23.41
CA ARG A 107 12.94 -19.12 -23.23
C ARG A 107 12.32 -19.43 -24.58
N GLN A 108 12.32 -20.71 -24.94
CA GLN A 108 11.32 -21.21 -25.87
C GLN A 108 9.94 -21.05 -25.24
N VAL A 109 8.93 -20.93 -26.09
CA VAL A 109 7.55 -20.67 -25.70
C VAL A 109 6.93 -21.92 -25.07
N VAL A 110 7.03 -21.99 -23.74
CA VAL A 110 6.15 -22.77 -22.86
C VAL A 110 5.84 -21.88 -21.65
N HIS A 111 4.64 -22.00 -21.10
CA HIS A 111 4.17 -21.23 -19.94
C HIS A 111 5.16 -21.24 -18.76
N GLU A 112 5.53 -20.07 -18.25
CA GLU A 112 5.72 -19.78 -16.80
C GLU A 112 6.07 -18.31 -16.54
N ASP A 113 5.25 -17.64 -15.71
CA ASP A 113 5.40 -16.24 -15.31
C ASP A 113 6.37 -16.05 -14.14
N PRO A 114 7.38 -15.15 -14.21
CA PRO A 114 8.24 -14.81 -13.09
C PRO A 114 7.66 -13.61 -12.35
N SER A 115 6.73 -13.89 -11.44
CA SER A 115 6.47 -13.01 -10.32
C SER A 115 7.73 -12.92 -9.45
N ALA A 116 8.23 -11.70 -9.26
CA ALA A 116 9.14 -11.34 -8.17
C ALA A 116 8.70 -10.01 -7.54
N THR A 117 7.39 -9.81 -7.45
CA THR A 117 6.79 -8.91 -6.46
C THR A 117 6.88 -9.58 -5.08
N VAL A 118 7.11 -8.77 -4.04
CA VAL A 118 7.18 -9.25 -2.66
C VAL A 118 5.83 -9.85 -2.28
N LYS A 119 5.76 -11.18 -2.17
CA LYS A 119 4.56 -11.86 -1.69
C LYS A 119 4.41 -11.58 -0.20
N ALA A 120 3.56 -10.62 0.13
CA ALA A 120 2.90 -10.59 1.42
C ALA A 120 2.13 -11.91 1.64
N SER A 121 1.74 -12.19 2.88
CA SER A 121 0.99 -13.41 3.25
C SER A 121 -0.43 -13.41 2.66
N GLU A 122 -0.54 -13.66 1.36
CA GLU A 122 -1.80 -13.57 0.62
C GLU A 122 -2.79 -14.67 1.04
N ILE A 123 -3.86 -14.24 1.71
CA ILE A 123 -5.13 -14.96 1.81
C ILE A 123 -5.69 -15.05 0.38
N SER A 124 -5.52 -16.20 -0.24
CA SER A 124 -5.98 -16.51 -1.58
C SER A 124 -7.46 -16.83 -1.52
N VAL A 125 -8.32 -15.81 -1.52
CA VAL A 125 -9.76 -16.03 -1.70
C VAL A 125 -9.98 -16.51 -3.14
N LEU A 126 -10.72 -17.61 -3.32
CA LEU A 126 -11.03 -18.13 -4.66
C LEU A 126 -11.71 -17.03 -5.50
N PRO A 127 -11.31 -16.83 -6.78
CA PRO A 127 -12.01 -15.94 -7.69
C PRO A 127 -13.39 -16.51 -8.04
N ARG A 128 -14.38 -16.16 -7.22
CA ARG A 128 -15.74 -15.91 -7.68
C ARG A 128 -16.06 -14.48 -7.29
N ASP A 129 -16.61 -13.74 -8.25
CA ASP A 129 -16.99 -12.34 -8.08
C ASP A 129 -17.87 -12.11 -6.83
N PRO A 130 -17.94 -10.88 -6.30
CA PRO A 130 -18.90 -10.55 -5.26
C PRO A 130 -20.35 -10.88 -5.70
N PRO A 131 -21.24 -11.28 -4.77
CA PRO A 131 -22.61 -11.70 -5.07
C PRO A 131 -23.59 -10.53 -5.33
N VAL A 132 -24.82 -10.69 -5.89
CA VAL A 132 -25.37 -11.85 -6.61
C VAL A 132 -25.67 -11.56 -8.11
N PRO A 133 -26.70 -10.78 -8.52
CA PRO A 133 -27.44 -11.18 -9.72
C PRO A 133 -27.48 -10.15 -10.86
N GLY A 134 -27.11 -10.65 -12.05
CA GLY A 134 -27.58 -10.15 -13.35
C GLY A 134 -26.60 -9.27 -14.13
N GLN A 135 -25.80 -9.91 -15.00
CA GLN A 135 -25.03 -9.34 -16.11
C GLN A 135 -23.81 -8.45 -15.77
N GLY A 136 -22.63 -8.93 -16.18
CA GLY A 136 -21.43 -8.11 -16.41
C GLY A 136 -20.43 -8.01 -15.25
N PRO A 137 -19.17 -7.58 -15.53
CA PRO A 137 -18.22 -7.23 -14.49
C PRO A 137 -18.71 -5.99 -13.73
N ILE A 138 -18.93 -6.14 -12.43
CA ILE A 138 -19.44 -5.07 -11.57
C ILE A 138 -18.35 -4.02 -11.36
N ASP A 139 -18.66 -2.74 -11.63
CA ASP A 139 -17.78 -1.65 -11.22
C ASP A 139 -17.81 -1.52 -9.69
N THR A 140 -16.68 -1.78 -9.05
CA THR A 140 -16.55 -1.71 -7.58
C THR A 140 -16.31 -0.29 -7.08
N ARG A 141 -15.90 0.65 -7.95
CA ARG A 141 -15.62 2.06 -7.60
C ARG A 141 -16.72 2.76 -6.79
N PRO A 142 -18.04 2.68 -7.13
CA PRO A 142 -19.07 3.33 -6.33
C PRO A 142 -19.12 2.85 -4.87
N TYR A 143 -18.84 1.56 -4.62
CA TYR A 143 -18.80 1.01 -3.26
C TYR A 143 -17.54 1.43 -2.51
N LEU A 144 -16.40 1.55 -3.20
CA LEU A 144 -15.17 2.10 -2.62
C LEU A 144 -15.33 3.58 -2.23
N GLU A 145 -15.97 4.40 -3.07
CA GLU A 145 -16.27 5.79 -2.71
C GLU A 145 -17.27 5.87 -1.56
N ALA A 146 -18.29 5.00 -1.53
CA ALA A 146 -19.21 4.90 -0.40
C ALA A 146 -18.50 4.53 0.92
N TYR A 147 -17.50 3.64 0.88
CA TYR A 147 -16.63 3.36 2.02
C TYR A 147 -15.86 4.61 2.49
N PHE A 148 -15.11 5.26 1.59
CA PHE A 148 -14.26 6.39 1.97
C PHE A 148 -15.03 7.66 2.36
N SER A 149 -16.26 7.83 1.87
CA SER A 149 -17.12 8.97 2.21
C SER A 149 -17.97 8.77 3.46
N LYS A 150 -18.47 7.55 3.75
CA LYS A 150 -19.40 7.29 4.86
C LYS A 150 -18.79 6.54 6.04
N PHE A 151 -17.88 5.58 5.79
CA PHE A 151 -17.35 4.71 6.84
C PHE A 151 -15.97 5.15 7.34
N HIS A 152 -15.05 5.47 6.42
CA HIS A 152 -13.69 5.90 6.76
C HIS A 152 -13.64 7.08 7.76
N PRO A 153 -14.51 8.12 7.70
CA PRO A 153 -14.50 9.20 8.70
C PRO A 153 -14.77 8.74 10.15
N ILE A 154 -15.43 7.59 10.34
CA ILE A 154 -15.73 7.00 11.65
C ILE A 154 -14.66 5.97 12.07
N TRP A 155 -13.96 5.42 11.09
CA TRP A 155 -12.95 4.36 11.22
C TRP A 155 -11.74 4.62 10.30
N PRO A 156 -10.95 5.68 10.55
CA PRO A 156 -9.88 6.11 9.64
C PRO A 156 -8.61 5.30 9.85
N PHE A 157 -8.61 4.02 9.46
CA PHE A 157 -7.47 3.11 9.63
C PHE A 157 -6.96 2.46 8.33
N VAL A 158 -7.52 2.83 7.18
CA VAL A 158 -7.04 2.49 5.84
C VAL A 158 -6.77 3.81 5.11
N HIS A 159 -5.52 4.07 4.72
CA HIS A 159 -5.14 5.36 4.17
C HIS A 159 -5.61 5.54 2.71
N ARG A 160 -6.41 6.59 2.45
CA ARG A 160 -7.05 6.81 1.14
C ARG A 160 -6.04 7.05 0.00
N ALA A 161 -4.96 7.78 0.24
CA ALA A 161 -4.02 8.17 -0.83
C ALA A 161 -3.02 7.08 -1.24
N THR A 162 -2.84 6.04 -0.41
CA THR A 162 -2.01 4.86 -0.76
C THR A 162 -2.84 3.66 -1.20
N PHE A 163 -4.17 3.71 -1.08
CA PHE A 163 -5.06 2.63 -1.50
C PHE A 163 -5.20 2.57 -3.02
N TYR A 164 -4.43 1.70 -3.67
CA TYR A 164 -4.49 1.49 -5.13
C TYR A 164 -5.10 0.13 -5.47
N MET A 165 -6.33 0.12 -6.00
CA MET A 165 -7.14 -1.10 -6.29
C MET A 165 -6.40 -2.26 -7.00
N VAL A 166 -5.36 -1.97 -7.79
CA VAL A 166 -4.59 -2.95 -8.59
C VAL A 166 -3.38 -3.51 -7.83
N HIS A 167 -2.96 -2.86 -6.74
CA HIS A 167 -1.80 -3.22 -5.92
C HIS A 167 -2.18 -3.77 -4.54
N GLU A 168 -3.39 -3.48 -4.07
CA GLU A 168 -3.92 -4.00 -2.82
C GLU A 168 -4.27 -5.48 -2.90
N PRO A 169 -4.07 -6.27 -1.82
CA PRO A 169 -4.42 -7.67 -1.83
C PRO A 169 -5.94 -7.84 -2.03
N PRO A 170 -6.40 -8.81 -2.85
CA PRO A 170 -7.83 -8.98 -3.17
C PRO A 170 -8.73 -9.07 -1.95
N PHE A 171 -8.20 -9.58 -0.84
CA PHE A 171 -8.88 -9.66 0.44
C PHE A 171 -9.23 -8.29 1.05
N LEU A 172 -8.30 -7.32 1.10
CA LEU A 172 -8.59 -5.98 1.62
C LEU A 172 -9.61 -5.27 0.72
N LEU A 173 -9.42 -5.37 -0.60
CA LEU A 173 -10.35 -4.82 -1.59
C LEU A 173 -11.77 -5.37 -1.41
N GLN A 174 -11.92 -6.68 -1.17
CA GLN A 174 -13.22 -7.31 -0.89
C GLN A 174 -13.81 -6.86 0.46
N SER A 175 -13.00 -6.76 1.54
CA SER A 175 -13.49 -6.26 2.83
C SER A 175 -13.95 -4.78 2.77
N ILE A 176 -13.27 -3.93 2.00
CA ILE A 176 -13.68 -2.54 1.78
C ILE A 176 -14.95 -2.49 0.92
N THR A 177 -15.02 -3.29 -0.15
CA THR A 177 -16.22 -3.40 -1.01
C THR A 177 -17.44 -3.91 -0.22
N MET A 178 -17.25 -4.88 0.67
CA MET A 178 -18.27 -5.41 1.58
C MET A 178 -18.88 -4.31 2.48
N ILE A 179 -18.04 -3.48 3.12
CA ILE A 179 -18.52 -2.34 3.89
C ILE A 179 -19.18 -1.29 2.97
N GLY A 180 -18.61 -1.03 1.80
CA GLY A 180 -19.15 -0.13 0.78
C GLY A 180 -20.58 -0.49 0.36
N LEU A 181 -20.81 -1.76 0.02
CA LEU A 181 -22.11 -2.36 -0.30
C LEU A 181 -23.13 -2.25 0.85
N TRP A 182 -22.68 -2.22 2.10
CA TRP A 182 -23.56 -2.07 3.26
C TRP A 182 -24.01 -0.62 3.48
N VAL A 183 -23.09 0.33 3.30
CA VAL A 183 -23.34 1.77 3.54
C VAL A 183 -24.00 2.50 2.37
N THR A 184 -24.23 1.84 1.22
CA THR A 184 -25.14 2.38 0.19
C THR A 184 -26.58 2.42 0.70
N GLY A 185 -26.99 1.42 1.48
CA GLY A 185 -28.30 1.34 2.14
C GLY A 185 -29.41 0.69 1.31
N ASP A 186 -29.12 0.26 0.08
CA ASP A 186 -30.09 -0.49 -0.72
C ASP A 186 -30.07 -1.98 -0.34
N ALA A 187 -31.26 -2.59 -0.23
CA ALA A 187 -31.41 -3.97 0.26
C ALA A 187 -30.65 -5.00 -0.59
N LYS A 188 -30.46 -4.75 -1.89
CA LYS A 188 -29.73 -5.64 -2.80
C LYS A 188 -28.24 -5.66 -2.47
N SER A 189 -27.63 -4.49 -2.29
CA SER A 189 -26.22 -4.37 -1.91
C SER A 189 -25.98 -4.80 -0.47
N GLN A 190 -26.90 -4.52 0.46
CA GLN A 190 -26.79 -5.00 1.84
C GLN A 190 -26.83 -6.53 1.93
N GLN A 191 -27.70 -7.20 1.16
CA GLN A 191 -27.72 -8.66 1.06
C GLN A 191 -26.40 -9.19 0.46
N ALA A 192 -25.91 -8.59 -0.62
CA ALA A 192 -24.62 -8.92 -1.22
C ALA A 192 -23.44 -8.74 -0.24
N ALA A 193 -23.49 -7.71 0.62
CA ALA A 193 -22.50 -7.46 1.64
C ALA A 193 -22.48 -8.57 2.71
N VAL A 194 -23.64 -9.05 3.16
CA VAL A 194 -23.75 -10.16 4.13
C VAL A 194 -23.20 -11.47 3.53
N GLU A 195 -23.57 -11.80 2.29
CA GLU A 195 -23.04 -12.99 1.61
C GLU A 195 -21.52 -12.92 1.36
N LEU A 196 -21.01 -11.72 1.04
CA LEU A 196 -19.57 -11.49 0.93
C LEU A 196 -18.86 -11.61 2.29
N HIS A 197 -19.47 -11.10 3.37
CA HIS A 197 -18.97 -11.23 4.72
C HIS A 197 -18.84 -12.69 5.17
N GLU A 198 -19.85 -13.53 4.93
CA GLU A 198 -19.79 -14.96 5.27
C GLU A 198 -18.64 -15.67 4.55
N ARG A 199 -18.52 -15.47 3.23
CA ARG A 199 -17.42 -15.98 2.41
C ARG A 199 -16.05 -15.55 2.91
N LEU A 200 -15.89 -14.26 3.22
CA LEU A 200 -14.63 -13.72 3.74
C LEU A 200 -14.29 -14.30 5.11
N SER A 201 -15.26 -14.36 6.03
CA SER A 201 -15.07 -14.88 7.40
C SER A 201 -14.54 -16.32 7.41
N LEU A 202 -15.10 -17.18 6.56
CA LEU A 202 -14.61 -18.55 6.38
C LEU A 202 -13.19 -18.58 5.80
N SER A 203 -12.95 -17.83 4.71
CA SER A 203 -11.64 -17.86 4.03
C SER A 203 -10.50 -17.30 4.89
N ILE A 204 -10.76 -16.28 5.73
CA ILE A 204 -9.80 -15.76 6.72
C ILE A 204 -9.42 -16.86 7.72
N TYR A 205 -10.41 -17.59 8.22
CA TYR A 205 -10.25 -18.58 9.28
C TYR A 205 -9.56 -19.86 8.80
N GLU A 206 -9.85 -20.30 7.58
CA GLU A 206 -9.15 -21.41 6.91
C GLU A 206 -7.68 -21.05 6.65
N GLN A 207 -7.41 -19.83 6.17
CA GLN A 207 -6.06 -19.39 5.81
C GLN A 207 -5.28 -18.77 6.97
N ARG A 208 -5.73 -19.01 8.21
CA ARG A 208 -5.15 -18.41 9.41
C ARG A 208 -3.67 -18.69 9.61
N GLU A 209 -3.20 -19.85 9.19
CA GLU A 209 -1.78 -20.26 9.28
C GLU A 209 -0.86 -19.41 8.39
N LYS A 210 -1.39 -18.70 7.39
CA LYS A 210 -0.61 -17.77 6.55
C LYS A 210 -0.33 -16.43 7.23
N TRP A 211 -1.24 -15.94 8.08
CA TRP A 211 -1.20 -14.58 8.65
C TRP A 211 -0.98 -14.54 10.16
N GLN A 212 -1.27 -15.64 10.88
CA GLN A 212 -0.91 -15.80 12.29
C GLN A 212 0.56 -16.19 12.40
N THR A 213 1.37 -15.33 13.03
CA THR A 213 2.78 -15.65 13.35
C THR A 213 2.89 -16.09 14.81
N PRO A 214 3.45 -17.28 15.11
CA PRO A 214 3.54 -17.79 16.48
C PRO A 214 4.61 -17.13 17.35
N GLY A 215 5.40 -16.20 16.80
CA GLY A 215 6.43 -15.42 17.48
C GLY A 215 6.91 -14.26 16.61
N PRO A 216 7.91 -13.48 17.08
CA PRO A 216 8.48 -12.38 16.29
C PRO A 216 9.06 -12.89 14.97
N SER A 217 8.84 -12.14 13.87
CA SER A 217 9.24 -12.57 12.53
C SER A 217 10.76 -12.75 12.44
N PRO A 218 11.28 -13.95 12.06
CA PRO A 218 12.71 -14.22 12.08
C PRO A 218 13.57 -13.42 11.09
N ASN A 219 12.96 -12.71 10.11
CA ASN A 219 13.66 -12.20 8.92
C ASN A 219 13.13 -10.84 8.41
N HIS A 220 12.91 -9.85 9.28
CA HIS A 220 12.48 -8.48 8.90
C HIS A 220 11.26 -8.46 7.93
N GLN A 221 10.37 -9.46 8.03
CA GLN A 221 9.31 -9.61 7.04
C GLN A 221 8.31 -8.45 7.18
N PRO A 222 7.87 -7.82 6.08
CA PRO A 222 6.90 -6.73 6.16
C PRO A 222 5.62 -7.25 6.82
N TRP A 223 5.10 -6.48 7.79
CA TRP A 223 3.83 -6.78 8.42
C TRP A 223 2.72 -6.73 7.35
N PRO A 224 1.85 -7.77 7.25
CA PRO A 224 0.77 -7.78 6.27
C PRO A 224 -0.38 -6.89 6.74
N ILE A 225 -0.13 -5.59 6.86
CA ILE A 225 -1.06 -4.60 7.45
C ILE A 225 -2.40 -4.58 6.70
N ALA A 226 -2.39 -4.65 5.37
CA ALA A 226 -3.58 -4.78 4.54
C ALA A 226 -4.44 -6.02 4.87
N THR A 227 -3.80 -7.14 5.22
CA THR A 227 -4.50 -8.34 5.70
C THR A 227 -5.10 -8.09 7.09
N TYR A 228 -4.36 -7.48 8.01
CA TYR A 228 -4.86 -7.17 9.35
C TYR A 228 -6.02 -6.16 9.33
N GLN A 229 -5.93 -5.12 8.50
CA GLN A 229 -7.02 -4.17 8.22
C GLN A 229 -8.25 -4.88 7.65
N GLY A 230 -8.08 -5.76 6.66
CA GLY A 230 -9.18 -6.51 6.06
C GLY A 230 -9.89 -7.46 7.03
N ILE A 231 -9.16 -8.06 7.99
CA ILE A 231 -9.72 -8.89 9.07
C ILE A 231 -10.48 -8.00 10.06
N LEU A 232 -9.93 -6.84 10.44
CA LEU A 232 -10.60 -5.90 11.32
C LEU A 232 -11.90 -5.35 10.70
N LEU A 233 -11.91 -5.07 9.40
CA LEU A 233 -13.12 -4.69 8.66
C LEU A 233 -14.17 -5.82 8.67
N ASN A 234 -13.76 -7.09 8.55
CA ASN A 234 -14.67 -8.23 8.67
C ASN A 234 -15.29 -8.33 10.08
N ILE A 235 -14.50 -8.11 11.14
CA ILE A 235 -14.99 -8.08 12.53
C ILE A 235 -15.93 -6.89 12.77
N ILE A 236 -15.59 -5.69 12.27
CA ILE A 236 -16.45 -4.49 12.40
C ILE A 236 -17.76 -4.69 11.62
N PHE A 237 -17.73 -5.34 10.45
CA PHE A 237 -18.93 -5.66 9.69
C PHE A 237 -19.93 -6.44 10.55
N ALA A 238 -19.49 -7.53 11.19
CA ALA A 238 -20.35 -8.33 12.08
C ALA A 238 -20.97 -7.52 13.23
N LEU A 239 -20.34 -6.42 13.67
CA LEU A 239 -20.90 -5.54 14.70
C LEU A 239 -21.93 -4.55 14.16
N ILE A 240 -21.77 -4.06 12.92
CA ILE A 240 -22.70 -3.09 12.31
C ILE A 240 -23.84 -3.75 11.54
N SER A 241 -23.68 -5.00 11.10
CA SER A 241 -24.69 -5.79 10.39
C SER A 241 -25.53 -6.67 11.30
N ALA A 242 -25.12 -6.86 12.56
CA ALA A 242 -25.93 -7.56 13.54
C ALA A 242 -27.29 -6.87 13.72
N PRO A 243 -28.38 -7.63 13.90
CA PRO A 243 -29.65 -7.04 14.34
C PRO A 243 -29.46 -6.31 15.68
N PRO A 244 -30.37 -5.38 16.04
CA PRO A 244 -30.32 -4.69 17.33
C PRO A 244 -30.57 -5.67 18.49
N ASP A 245 -29.48 -6.29 18.95
CA ASP A 245 -29.39 -7.04 20.19
C ASP A 245 -29.68 -6.08 21.37
N PRO A 246 -30.39 -6.51 22.44
CA PRO A 246 -30.52 -5.69 23.64
C PRO A 246 -29.12 -5.42 24.18
N LEU A 247 -28.70 -4.15 24.18
CA LEU A 247 -27.44 -3.76 24.79
C LEU A 247 -27.46 -4.20 26.25
N ASP A 248 -26.49 -5.02 26.64
CA ASP A 248 -26.26 -5.39 28.03
C ASP A 248 -25.97 -4.14 28.87
N LEU A 249 -26.07 -4.24 30.19
CA LEU A 249 -25.83 -3.14 31.14
C LEU A 249 -24.42 -2.53 31.02
N GLN A 250 -23.48 -3.25 30.38
CA GLN A 250 -22.11 -2.80 30.07
C GLN A 250 -22.00 -2.07 28.70
N LEU A 251 -23.09 -1.86 27.97
CA LEU A 251 -23.15 -1.25 26.62
C LEU A 251 -22.36 -1.98 25.53
N THR A 252 -21.91 -3.21 25.79
CA THR A 252 -21.18 -4.08 24.88
C THR A 252 -22.10 -4.97 24.04
N ARG A 253 -21.66 -5.36 22.83
CA ARG A 253 -22.33 -6.33 21.97
C ARG A 253 -21.70 -7.72 22.05
N LYS A 254 -22.49 -8.78 21.89
CA LYS A 254 -21.99 -10.15 21.76
C LYS A 254 -21.44 -10.39 20.36
N LEU A 255 -20.16 -10.67 20.22
CA LEU A 255 -19.53 -10.94 18.92
C LEU A 255 -19.68 -12.43 18.55
N PRO A 256 -20.11 -12.79 17.31
CA PRO A 256 -20.29 -14.19 16.94
C PRO A 256 -19.01 -15.02 17.07
N SER A 257 -19.14 -16.33 17.31
CA SER A 257 -18.03 -17.20 17.74
C SER A 257 -16.88 -17.33 16.73
N LEU A 258 -17.13 -17.10 15.44
CA LEU A 258 -16.09 -17.08 14.41
C LEU A 258 -15.28 -15.78 14.50
N GLN A 259 -15.94 -14.62 14.47
CA GLN A 259 -15.32 -13.30 14.56
C GLN A 259 -14.64 -13.09 15.92
N SER A 260 -15.18 -13.65 17.01
CA SER A 260 -14.53 -13.73 18.32
C SER A 260 -13.17 -14.46 18.25
N ARG A 261 -13.11 -15.63 17.59
CA ARG A 261 -11.83 -16.33 17.37
C ARG A 261 -10.87 -15.56 16.47
N LEU A 262 -11.37 -14.88 15.43
CA LEU A 262 -10.57 -14.03 14.55
C LEU A 262 -9.99 -12.82 15.30
N LEU A 263 -10.78 -12.16 16.16
CA LEU A 263 -10.36 -11.04 16.98
C LEU A 263 -9.23 -11.44 17.94
N LEU A 264 -9.42 -12.49 18.73
CA LEU A 264 -8.38 -12.98 19.66
C LEU A 264 -7.11 -13.43 18.93
N ALA A 265 -7.26 -14.07 17.77
CA ALA A 265 -6.13 -14.46 16.93
C ALA A 265 -5.35 -13.25 16.38
N LEU A 266 -6.05 -12.21 15.94
CA LEU A 266 -5.44 -10.97 15.45
C LEU A 266 -4.69 -10.26 16.58
N ILE A 267 -5.32 -10.07 17.75
CA ILE A 267 -4.69 -9.50 18.94
C ILE A 267 -3.44 -10.29 19.34
N LYS A 268 -3.53 -11.62 19.42
CA LYS A 268 -2.39 -12.50 19.73
C LYS A 268 -1.25 -12.36 18.71
N THR A 269 -1.57 -12.22 17.42
CA THR A 269 -0.58 -12.02 16.35
C THR A 269 0.12 -10.68 16.49
N CYS A 270 -0.62 -9.58 16.68
CA CYS A 270 -0.06 -8.25 16.88
C CYS A 270 0.77 -8.15 18.18
N ARG A 271 0.34 -8.81 19.26
CA ARG A 271 1.11 -8.97 20.51
C ARG A 271 2.44 -9.72 20.27
N ALA A 272 2.41 -10.84 19.54
CA ALA A 272 3.62 -11.63 19.24
C ALA A 272 4.64 -10.90 18.35
N GLN A 273 4.20 -9.90 17.60
CA GLN A 273 5.02 -9.02 16.76
C GLN A 273 5.41 -7.69 17.46
N ASP A 274 4.97 -7.46 18.71
CA ASP A 274 5.12 -6.19 19.46
C ASP A 274 4.68 -4.94 18.65
N MET A 275 3.65 -5.09 17.82
CA MET A 275 3.15 -4.01 16.93
C MET A 275 2.63 -2.78 17.68
N PHE A 276 2.30 -2.90 18.96
CA PHE A 276 1.76 -1.81 19.77
C PHE A 276 2.84 -0.91 20.41
N SER A 277 4.12 -1.16 20.09
CA SER A 277 5.26 -0.40 20.59
C SER A 277 5.86 0.50 19.50
N TYR A 278 5.94 1.81 19.76
CA TYR A 278 6.51 2.77 18.81
C TYR A 278 7.97 2.46 18.43
N SER A 279 8.78 1.97 19.38
CA SER A 279 10.16 1.56 19.09
C SER A 279 10.22 0.45 18.04
N THR A 280 9.27 -0.47 18.10
CA THR A 280 9.18 -1.64 17.22
C THR A 280 8.61 -1.25 15.86
N MET A 281 7.60 -0.37 15.80
CA MET A 281 7.14 0.24 14.55
C MET A 281 8.30 0.97 13.84
N ARG A 282 9.06 1.81 14.56
CA ARG A 282 10.22 2.51 13.99
C ARG A 282 11.28 1.54 13.46
N ALA A 283 11.65 0.53 14.25
CA ALA A 283 12.65 -0.46 13.85
C ALA A 283 12.21 -1.30 12.63
N HIS A 284 10.91 -1.51 12.46
CA HIS A 284 10.34 -2.23 11.31
C HIS A 284 10.43 -1.41 10.00
N PHE A 285 10.07 -0.13 10.05
CA PHE A 285 10.05 0.76 8.87
C PHE A 285 11.38 1.47 8.58
N ALA A 286 12.31 1.57 9.55
CA ALA A 286 13.62 2.20 9.36
C ALA A 286 14.55 1.34 8.49
N GLN A 287 14.51 1.59 7.18
CA GLN A 287 15.43 1.03 6.18
C GLN A 287 16.12 2.18 5.45
N ASP A 288 17.45 2.09 5.26
CA ASP A 288 18.33 3.16 4.71
C ASP A 288 17.97 3.67 3.30
N THR A 289 16.90 3.15 2.68
CA THR A 289 16.47 3.42 1.30
C THR A 289 15.08 4.05 1.20
N VAL A 290 14.37 4.23 2.33
CA VAL A 290 12.98 4.73 2.37
C VAL A 290 12.97 6.20 2.84
N LEU A 291 12.21 7.06 2.16
CA LEU A 291 12.02 8.45 2.59
C LEU A 291 11.25 8.51 3.92
N ASP A 292 11.65 9.41 4.83
CA ASP A 292 11.07 9.57 6.17
C ASP A 292 9.54 9.68 6.18
N VAL A 293 8.95 10.25 5.12
CA VAL A 293 7.49 10.40 4.99
C VAL A 293 6.75 9.06 4.85
N TYR A 294 7.34 8.06 4.19
CA TYR A 294 6.75 6.73 4.07
C TYR A 294 6.95 5.92 5.36
N ILE A 295 8.05 6.17 6.08
CA ILE A 295 8.30 5.63 7.41
C ILE A 295 7.24 6.16 8.38
N TRP A 296 7.00 7.48 8.40
CA TRP A 296 5.93 8.10 9.18
C TRP A 296 4.56 7.54 8.80
N LEU A 297 4.25 7.45 7.49
CA LEU A 297 2.94 6.99 7.04
C LEU A 297 2.64 5.54 7.45
N GLY A 298 3.62 4.64 7.33
CA GLY A 298 3.49 3.25 7.80
C GLY A 298 3.31 3.16 9.32
N ILE A 299 4.02 3.98 10.09
CA ILE A 299 3.83 4.08 11.54
C ILE A 299 2.40 4.57 11.88
N GLU A 300 1.97 5.67 11.25
CA GLU A 300 0.66 6.29 11.48
C GLU A 300 -0.51 5.37 11.08
N GLU A 301 -0.32 4.54 10.05
CA GLU A 301 -1.25 3.48 9.67
C GLU A 301 -1.35 2.41 10.75
N VAL A 302 -0.22 1.90 11.26
CA VAL A 302 -0.21 0.90 12.34
C VAL A 302 -0.82 1.47 13.64
N LYS A 303 -0.55 2.74 14.00
CA LYS A 303 -1.19 3.40 15.15
C LYS A 303 -2.71 3.47 15.00
N ARG A 304 -3.21 3.90 13.84
CA ARG A 304 -4.65 4.02 13.56
C ARG A 304 -5.34 2.66 13.54
N PHE A 305 -4.70 1.66 12.95
CA PHE A 305 -5.13 0.26 13.03
C PHE A 305 -5.22 -0.23 14.49
N ALA A 306 -4.19 0.00 15.30
CA ALA A 306 -4.18 -0.40 16.71
C ALA A 306 -5.27 0.29 17.54
N LEU A 307 -5.56 1.57 17.29
CA LEU A 307 -6.68 2.28 17.91
C LEU A 307 -8.05 1.77 17.44
N ALA A 308 -8.20 1.43 16.16
CA ALA A 308 -9.42 0.81 15.66
C ALA A 308 -9.65 -0.58 16.28
N LEU A 309 -8.59 -1.38 16.42
CA LEU A 309 -8.62 -2.67 17.10
C LEU A 309 -8.98 -2.52 18.59
N TYR A 310 -8.40 -1.55 19.29
CA TYR A 310 -8.75 -1.21 20.67
C TYR A 310 -10.22 -0.77 20.80
N LYS A 311 -10.69 0.11 19.91
CA LYS A 311 -12.10 0.56 19.86
C LYS A 311 -13.06 -0.61 19.66
N VAL A 312 -12.73 -1.58 18.80
CA VAL A 312 -13.49 -2.84 18.68
C VAL A 312 -13.48 -3.62 19.99
N CYS A 313 -12.32 -3.77 20.66
CA CYS A 313 -12.24 -4.46 21.96
C CYS A 313 -13.14 -3.80 23.03
N THR A 314 -13.29 -2.46 23.03
CA THR A 314 -14.19 -1.77 23.96
C THR A 314 -15.69 -1.94 23.64
N MET A 315 -16.04 -2.44 22.45
CA MET A 315 -17.43 -2.58 22.00
C MET A 315 -17.99 -4.00 22.14
N VAL A 316 -17.17 -4.99 22.53
CA VAL A 316 -17.53 -6.42 22.43
C VAL A 316 -17.34 -7.22 23.72
N ARG A 317 -18.15 -8.27 23.87
CA ARG A 317 -17.89 -9.40 24.77
C ARG A 317 -17.58 -10.65 23.95
N VAL A 318 -16.62 -11.45 24.42
CA VAL A 318 -16.12 -12.66 23.77
C VAL A 318 -16.43 -13.88 24.63
N ASP A 319 -17.53 -14.57 24.33
CA ASP A 319 -17.99 -15.75 25.08
C ASP A 319 -17.22 -17.00 24.65
N LEU A 320 -15.94 -17.10 25.05
CA LEU A 320 -15.10 -18.27 24.77
C LEU A 320 -14.71 -19.07 26.02
N HIS A 321 -14.91 -18.57 27.24
CA HIS A 321 -14.70 -19.27 28.53
C HIS A 321 -15.84 -18.93 29.52
N GLU A 322 -15.96 -19.71 30.59
CA GLU A 322 -16.90 -19.48 31.70
C GLU A 322 -16.69 -18.10 32.37
N PRO A 323 -17.74 -17.49 32.95
CA PRO A 323 -17.65 -16.16 33.54
C PRO A 323 -16.66 -16.13 34.71
N GLN A 324 -15.58 -15.35 34.55
CA GLN A 324 -14.68 -14.97 35.64
C GLN A 324 -15.02 -13.54 36.06
N ASP A 325 -15.05 -13.27 37.38
CA ASP A 325 -15.44 -11.98 37.99
C ASP A 325 -14.45 -10.82 37.76
N HIS A 326 -13.63 -10.87 36.71
CA HIS A 326 -12.76 -9.77 36.33
C HIS A 326 -13.45 -8.81 35.34
N PRO A 327 -13.48 -7.49 35.61
CA PRO A 327 -14.15 -6.51 34.75
C PRO A 327 -13.46 -6.28 33.39
N PHE A 328 -12.34 -6.97 33.11
CA PHE A 328 -11.60 -6.89 31.85
C PHE A 328 -11.16 -8.29 31.43
N ASP A 329 -11.52 -8.71 30.21
CA ASP A 329 -10.99 -9.94 29.60
C ASP A 329 -9.49 -9.74 29.26
N PRO A 330 -8.55 -10.50 29.85
CA PRO A 330 -7.11 -10.35 29.58
C PRO A 330 -6.73 -10.69 28.13
N ASN A 331 -7.60 -11.37 27.39
CA ASN A 331 -7.37 -11.72 25.99
C ASN A 331 -7.66 -10.54 25.04
N LEU A 332 -8.44 -9.54 25.47
CA LEU A 332 -8.71 -8.33 24.70
C LEU A 332 -7.58 -7.30 24.84
N LEU A 333 -7.47 -6.40 23.86
CA LEU A 333 -6.46 -5.34 23.83
C LEU A 333 -6.83 -4.22 24.81
N SER A 334 -5.91 -3.85 25.69
CA SER A 334 -6.09 -2.78 26.68
C SER A 334 -5.34 -1.50 26.28
N LEU A 335 -5.83 -0.35 26.75
CA LEU A 335 -5.21 0.97 26.51
C LEU A 335 -3.78 1.06 27.09
N ALA A 336 -3.45 0.18 28.03
CA ALA A 336 -2.12 0.05 28.62
C ALA A 336 -1.05 -0.51 27.67
N GLU A 337 -1.45 -1.24 26.64
CA GLU A 337 -0.54 -1.87 25.67
C GLU A 337 -0.15 -0.92 24.53
N LEU A 338 -0.88 0.18 24.36
CA LEU A 338 -0.65 1.18 23.31
C LEU A 338 0.52 2.10 23.71
N ARG A 339 1.74 1.66 23.40
CA ARG A 339 3.02 2.35 23.72
C ARG A 339 3.44 3.25 22.56
N PHE A 340 2.57 4.20 22.23
CA PHE A 340 2.78 5.25 21.24
C PHE A 340 1.92 6.47 21.58
N ALA A 341 2.34 7.67 21.17
CA ALA A 341 1.54 8.87 21.22
C ALA A 341 0.41 8.83 20.17
N MET A 342 -0.72 9.47 20.47
CA MET A 342 -1.90 9.51 19.59
C MET A 342 -1.52 9.84 18.12
N PRO A 343 -2.22 9.25 17.13
CA PRO A 343 -1.97 9.56 15.73
C PRO A 343 -2.18 11.05 15.44
N GLU A 344 -1.34 11.59 14.57
CA GLU A 344 -1.29 13.02 14.29
C GLU A 344 -2.47 13.43 13.40
N ARG A 345 -3.05 14.61 13.67
CA ARG A 345 -4.06 15.25 12.81
C ARG A 345 -3.42 16.06 11.67
N ASP A 346 -2.23 15.65 11.24
CA ASP A 346 -1.52 16.31 10.15
C ASP A 346 -2.25 16.01 8.84
N GLY A 347 -2.43 17.06 8.03
CA GLY A 347 -3.26 17.01 6.82
C GLY A 347 -2.83 15.93 5.82
N LEU A 348 -1.56 15.48 5.89
CA LEU A 348 -0.99 14.38 5.13
C LEU A 348 -1.84 13.10 5.13
N TRP A 349 -2.48 12.73 6.26
CA TRP A 349 -3.34 11.54 6.31
C TRP A 349 -4.69 11.72 5.60
N ASP A 350 -5.17 12.97 5.53
CA ASP A 350 -6.45 13.34 4.92
C ASP A 350 -6.28 13.81 3.46
N VAL A 351 -5.06 13.82 2.91
CA VAL A 351 -4.81 14.10 1.49
C VAL A 351 -5.52 13.04 0.65
N GLY A 352 -6.19 13.49 -0.41
CA GLY A 352 -6.78 12.62 -1.43
C GLY A 352 -5.73 12.10 -2.41
N SER A 353 -6.02 12.18 -3.71
CA SER A 353 -5.08 11.78 -4.78
C SER A 353 -3.83 12.65 -4.91
N GLU A 354 -3.72 13.74 -4.15
CA GLU A 354 -2.68 14.77 -4.28
C GLU A 354 -1.43 14.53 -3.43
N LEU A 355 -1.28 13.33 -2.83
CA LEU A 355 -0.14 12.98 -1.97
C LEU A 355 1.20 13.32 -2.60
N ALA A 356 1.38 13.02 -3.89
CA ALA A 356 2.61 13.35 -4.62
C ALA A 356 2.88 14.87 -4.71
N GLU A 357 1.85 15.69 -4.93
CA GLU A 357 2.01 17.15 -4.99
C GLU A 357 2.27 17.77 -3.61
N TRP A 358 1.70 17.20 -2.55
CA TRP A 358 1.96 17.63 -1.18
C TRP A 358 3.41 17.32 -0.77
N LEU A 359 3.92 16.14 -1.13
CA LEU A 359 5.31 15.73 -0.89
C LEU A 359 6.34 16.59 -1.63
N GLU A 360 5.96 17.26 -2.72
CA GLU A 360 6.82 18.23 -3.42
C GLU A 360 6.81 19.64 -2.77
N ARG A 361 5.89 19.91 -1.83
CA ARG A 361 5.67 21.25 -1.24
C ARG A 361 6.23 21.42 0.18
N GLU A 362 6.25 20.37 1.01
CA GLU A 362 6.71 20.48 2.41
C GLU A 362 8.10 19.85 2.67
N HIS A 363 8.93 20.54 3.47
CA HIS A 363 10.23 20.03 3.92
C HIS A 363 10.07 19.05 5.09
N VAL A 364 9.69 17.81 4.76
CA VAL A 364 9.58 16.66 5.67
C VAL A 364 10.86 16.47 6.51
N SER A 365 10.87 16.94 7.76
CA SER A 365 12.06 16.83 8.64
C SER A 365 11.80 16.84 10.16
N ASP A 366 10.55 16.94 10.63
CA ASP A 366 10.21 17.13 12.06
C ASP A 366 9.42 15.96 12.71
N HIS A 367 9.06 14.92 11.95
CA HIS A 367 8.18 13.84 12.43
C HIS A 367 8.75 12.97 13.57
N GLY A 368 10.05 13.10 13.89
CA GLY A 368 10.71 12.31 14.93
C GLY A 368 10.50 12.82 16.36
N GLU A 369 10.29 14.12 16.56
CA GLU A 369 10.26 14.72 17.90
C GLU A 369 8.93 14.55 18.65
N ARG A 370 7.87 14.16 17.94
CA ARG A 370 6.46 14.29 18.38
C ARG A 370 5.88 13.04 19.07
N ASN A 371 6.65 11.96 19.19
CA ASN A 371 6.20 10.69 19.78
C ASN A 371 7.11 10.26 20.93
N ARG A 372 7.21 11.12 21.95
CA ARG A 372 8.04 10.92 23.15
C ARG A 372 7.34 9.95 24.10
N GLU A 373 8.09 9.21 24.90
CA GLU A 373 7.51 8.21 25.82
C GLU A 373 6.53 8.83 26.82
N VAL A 374 6.73 10.09 27.22
CA VAL A 374 5.79 10.82 28.10
C VAL A 374 4.39 10.95 27.51
N ASP A 375 4.28 11.10 26.19
CA ASP A 375 3.03 11.35 25.46
C ASP A 375 2.29 10.05 25.06
N TRP A 376 2.83 8.88 25.45
CA TRP A 376 2.23 7.59 25.10
C TRP A 376 0.89 7.35 25.78
N ILE A 377 -0.04 6.78 25.01
CA ILE A 377 -1.41 6.43 25.45
C ILE A 377 -1.39 5.54 26.71
N SER A 378 -0.44 4.60 26.80
CA SER A 378 -0.24 3.75 27.97
C SER A 378 0.03 4.51 29.28
N ASN A 379 0.58 5.73 29.24
CA ASN A 379 0.74 6.58 30.43
C ASN A 379 -0.60 7.09 30.94
N ALA A 380 -1.54 7.47 30.06
CA ALA A 380 -2.88 7.85 30.47
C ALA A 380 -3.61 6.67 31.16
N ALA A 381 -3.51 5.45 30.62
CA ALA A 381 -3.99 4.23 31.31
C ALA A 381 -3.33 3.98 32.67
N ARG A 382 -2.06 4.37 32.83
CA ARG A 382 -1.33 4.24 34.10
C ARG A 382 -1.79 5.29 35.12
N VAL A 383 -2.04 6.53 34.71
CA VAL A 383 -2.62 7.58 35.57
C VAL A 383 -4.02 7.17 36.02
N LEU A 384 -4.91 6.81 35.09
CA LEU A 384 -6.29 6.40 35.40
C LEU A 384 -6.37 5.21 36.38
N ARG A 385 -5.41 4.27 36.32
CA ARG A 385 -5.34 3.14 37.27
C ARG A 385 -4.62 3.47 38.59
N ARG A 386 -3.73 4.47 38.61
CA ARG A 386 -2.97 4.86 39.82
C ARG A 386 -3.72 5.87 40.68
N GLU A 387 -4.53 6.73 40.08
CA GLU A 387 -5.36 7.70 40.83
C GLU A 387 -6.60 7.05 41.46
N GLY A 388 -6.98 5.84 41.03
CA GLY A 388 -8.06 5.09 41.65
C GLY A 388 -9.31 5.94 41.77
N VAL A 389 -9.81 6.48 40.64
CA VAL A 389 -11.01 7.32 40.57
C VAL A 389 -12.24 6.47 40.88
N GLY A 390 -12.37 6.14 42.16
CA GLY A 390 -13.61 5.73 42.76
C GLY A 390 -14.56 6.91 42.66
N PHE A 391 -15.48 6.83 41.70
CA PHE A 391 -16.81 7.33 41.97
C PHE A 391 -17.33 6.53 43.17
N GLY A 392 -17.09 7.08 44.36
CA GLY A 392 -17.56 6.51 45.60
C GLY A 392 -19.09 6.50 45.59
N LEU A 393 -19.65 5.34 45.29
CA LEU A 393 -21.00 4.98 45.70
C LEU A 393 -20.82 4.16 46.97
N ALA A 394 -21.37 4.70 48.06
CA ALA A 394 -21.24 4.22 49.43
C ALA A 394 -22.03 2.92 49.67
#